data_AF-A0A534KD64-F1
#
_entry.id   AF-A0A534KD64-F1
#
_cell.length_a   1.000
_cell.length_b   1.000
_cell.length_c   1.000
_cell.angle_alpha   90.00
_cell.angle_beta   90.00
_cell.angle_gamma   90.00
#
_symmetry.space_group_name_H-M   'P 1'
#
loop_
_entity.id
_entity.type
_entity.pdbx_description
1 polymer ?
#
loop_
_entity_poly.entity_id
_entity_poly.type
_entity_poly.pdbx_seq_one_letter_code
_entity_poly.pdbx_strand_id
1 'polypeptide(L)'
;METAFQILVGGLLLILIAICLVSFAILVAGALWMYGDAQRRGMDAAVWVILLVIGTVLGTVVGFVIVLVIYLVVRENHPIGGGYPVAYGGYPPYPPPAVPAACPVCGNPMTWYPQYSRWYCHSCGQYR
;
A
#
# COMPACT_ATOMS: atom_id res chain seq x y z
N MET A 1 43.98 37.49 -13.89
CA MET A 1 43.69 36.04 -13.81
C MET A 1 42.71 35.70 -12.69
N GLU A 2 42.83 36.35 -11.52
CA GLU A 2 41.89 36.18 -10.39
C GLU A 2 40.42 36.48 -10.73
N THR A 3 40.12 37.59 -11.41
CA THR A 3 38.72 38.02 -11.67
C THR A 3 37.96 37.08 -12.61
N ALA A 4 38.61 36.59 -13.68
CA ALA A 4 38.01 35.63 -14.60
C ALA A 4 37.76 34.26 -13.93
N PHE A 5 38.69 33.81 -13.09
CA PHE A 5 38.54 32.58 -12.32
C PHE A 5 37.40 32.70 -11.29
N GLN A 6 37.30 33.83 -10.57
CA GLN A 6 36.22 34.07 -9.61
C GLN A 6 34.83 34.11 -10.26
N ILE A 7 34.70 34.73 -11.44
CA ILE A 7 33.42 34.76 -12.17
C ILE A 7 33.04 33.36 -12.66
N LEU A 8 34.00 32.59 -13.19
CA LEU A 8 33.75 31.24 -13.69
C LEU A 8 33.39 30.26 -12.57
N VAL A 9 34.09 30.32 -11.44
CA VAL A 9 33.79 29.52 -10.24
C VAL A 9 32.46 29.94 -9.61
N GLY A 10 32.20 31.25 -9.49
CA GLY A 10 30.93 31.76 -8.96
C GLY A 10 29.73 31.33 -9.83
N GLY A 11 29.87 31.40 -11.15
CA GLY A 11 28.85 30.93 -12.09
C GLY A 11 28.59 29.43 -11.98
N LEU A 12 29.64 28.59 -11.92
CA LEU A 12 29.51 27.15 -11.73
C LEU A 12 28.81 26.82 -10.39
N LEU A 13 29.18 27.52 -9.32
CA LEU A 13 28.64 27.30 -7.99
C LEU A 13 27.15 27.64 -7.93
N LEU A 14 26.71 28.73 -8.55
CA LEU A 14 25.29 29.07 -8.70
C LEU A 14 24.52 28.01 -9.49
N ILE A 15 25.10 27.49 -10.58
CA ILE A 15 24.47 26.42 -11.38
C ILE A 15 24.32 25.14 -10.54
N LEU A 16 25.34 24.75 -9.79
CA LEU A 16 25.28 23.58 -8.91
C LEU A 16 24.24 23.75 -7.80
N ILE A 17 24.15 24.93 -7.17
CA ILE A 17 23.11 25.22 -6.17
C ILE A 17 21.72 25.11 -6.82
N ALA A 18 21.52 25.67 -8.01
CA ALA A 18 20.24 25.59 -8.70
C ALA A 18 19.85 24.14 -9.00
N ILE A 19 20.79 23.30 -9.47
CA ILE A 19 20.56 21.86 -9.72
C ILE A 19 20.19 21.13 -8.42
N CYS A 20 20.89 21.41 -7.32
CA CYS A 20 20.59 20.81 -6.02
C CYS A 20 19.19 21.19 -5.53
N LEU A 21 18.81 22.46 -5.64
CA LEU A 21 17.49 22.95 -5.23
C LEU A 21 16.37 22.33 -6.09
N VAL A 22 16.55 22.28 -7.41
CA VAL A 22 15.59 21.65 -8.32
C VAL A 22 15.44 20.16 -8.01
N SER A 23 16.56 19.44 -7.81
CA SER A 23 16.55 18.02 -7.49
C SER A 23 15.85 17.74 -6.17
N PHE A 24 16.10 18.58 -5.14
CA PHE A 24 15.42 18.49 -3.86
C PHE A 24 13.91 18.74 -3.99
N ALA A 25 13.51 19.76 -4.76
CA ALA A 25 12.11 20.04 -5.02
C ALA A 25 11.40 18.87 -5.74
N ILE A 26 12.06 18.24 -6.72
CA ILE A 26 11.54 17.05 -7.41
C ILE A 26 11.37 15.88 -6.44
N LEU A 27 12.34 15.65 -5.55
CA LEU A 27 12.28 14.59 -4.54
C LEU A 27 11.09 14.81 -3.59
N VAL A 28 10.95 16.03 -3.06
CA VAL A 28 9.82 16.39 -2.19
C VAL A 28 8.49 16.24 -2.91
N ALA A 29 8.38 16.73 -4.15
CA ALA A 29 7.17 16.58 -4.96
C ALA A 29 6.83 15.10 -5.22
N GLY A 30 7.84 14.28 -5.54
CA GLY A 30 7.69 12.83 -5.72
C GLY A 30 7.24 12.12 -4.44
N ALA A 31 7.79 12.50 -3.29
CA ALA A 31 7.40 11.94 -1.99
C ALA A 31 5.96 12.31 -1.61
N LEU A 32 5.57 13.57 -1.80
CA LEU A 32 4.21 14.05 -1.55
C LEU A 32 3.20 13.36 -2.48
N TRP A 33 3.55 13.21 -3.76
CA TRP A 33 2.74 12.47 -4.72
C TRP A 33 2.58 11.00 -4.32
N MET A 34 3.68 10.31 -4.01
CA MET A 34 3.67 8.90 -3.62
C MET A 34 2.88 8.67 -2.33
N TYR A 35 2.98 9.59 -1.36
CA TYR A 35 2.18 9.56 -0.13
C TYR A 35 0.69 9.65 -0.44
N GLY A 36 0.27 10.63 -1.24
CA GLY A 36 -1.13 10.81 -1.62
C GLY A 36 -1.68 9.64 -2.43
N ASP A 37 -0.91 9.11 -3.38
CA ASP A 37 -1.31 7.94 -4.18
C ASP A 37 -1.41 6.68 -3.30
N ALA A 38 -0.50 6.48 -2.35
CA ALA A 38 -0.57 5.36 -1.41
C ALA A 38 -1.82 5.44 -0.52
N GLN A 39 -2.16 6.62 0.01
CA GLN A 39 -3.38 6.81 0.80
C GLN A 39 -4.64 6.52 0.00
N ARG A 40 -4.73 7.00 -1.25
CA ARG A 40 -5.89 6.75 -2.14
C ARG A 40 -6.08 5.26 -2.46
N ARG A 41 -5.01 4.49 -2.42
CA ARG A 41 -5.00 3.03 -2.68
C ARG A 41 -5.12 2.19 -1.42
N GLY A 42 -5.28 2.81 -0.25
CA GLY A 42 -5.37 2.09 1.03
C GLY A 42 -4.09 1.36 1.44
N MET A 43 -2.93 1.78 0.92
CA MET A 43 -1.62 1.27 1.34
C MET A 43 -1.07 2.12 2.49
N ASP A 44 -0.19 1.55 3.33
CA ASP A 44 0.49 2.29 4.40
C ASP A 44 1.45 3.34 3.82
N ALA A 45 0.95 4.56 3.65
CA ALA A 45 1.68 5.65 3.01
C ALA A 45 2.99 6.02 3.74
N ALA A 46 3.02 5.93 5.06
CA ALA A 46 4.22 6.20 5.86
C ALA A 46 5.35 5.21 5.55
N VAL A 47 5.03 3.92 5.41
CA VAL A 47 6.02 2.88 5.09
C VAL A 47 6.67 3.17 3.74
N TRP A 48 5.87 3.48 2.73
CA TRP A 48 6.39 3.80 1.41
C TRP A 48 7.29 5.03 1.41
N VAL A 49 6.88 6.13 2.08
CA VAL A 49 7.72 7.33 2.19
C VAL A 49 9.02 7.05 2.94
N ILE A 50 8.97 6.29 4.04
CA ILE A 50 10.18 5.90 4.78
C ILE A 50 11.13 5.08 3.90
N LEU A 51 10.62 4.10 3.15
CA LEU A 51 11.42 3.32 2.21
C LEU A 51 12.06 4.20 1.12
N LEU A 52 11.31 5.18 0.59
CA LEU A 52 11.84 6.12 -0.40
C LEU A 52 12.92 7.01 0.18
N VAL A 53 12.76 7.52 1.40
CA VAL A 53 13.79 8.31 2.09
C VAL A 53 15.03 7.46 2.35
N ILE A 54 14.89 6.26 2.92
CA ILE A 54 16.01 5.36 3.21
C ILE A 54 16.74 4.96 1.93
N GLY A 55 15.98 4.55 0.89
CA GLY A 55 16.54 4.19 -0.40
C GLY A 55 17.31 5.35 -1.03
N THR A 56 16.76 6.56 -0.96
CA THR A 56 17.44 7.75 -1.52
C THR A 56 18.66 8.16 -0.70
N VAL A 57 18.64 8.03 0.62
CA VAL A 57 19.78 8.37 1.48
C VAL A 57 20.93 7.37 1.29
N LEU A 58 20.63 6.06 1.23
CA LEU A 58 21.64 5.01 1.13
C LEU A 58 22.13 4.79 -0.31
N GLY A 59 21.23 4.90 -1.29
CA GLY A 59 21.48 4.59 -2.69
C GLY A 59 21.45 5.79 -3.63
N THR A 60 21.29 7.01 -3.11
CA THR A 60 21.16 8.24 -3.90
C THR A 60 20.06 8.14 -4.97
N VAL A 61 20.36 8.51 -6.21
CA VAL A 61 19.43 8.43 -7.34
C VAL A 61 19.06 6.98 -7.65
N VAL A 62 20.00 6.04 -7.53
CA VAL A 62 19.76 4.62 -7.82
C VAL A 62 18.74 4.05 -6.85
N GLY A 63 18.90 4.33 -5.55
CA GLY A 63 17.96 3.87 -4.53
C GLY A 63 16.58 4.50 -4.64
N PHE A 64 16.50 5.79 -4.99
CA PHE A 64 15.23 6.45 -5.31
C PHE A 64 14.49 5.73 -6.45
N VAL A 65 15.18 5.49 -7.56
CA VAL A 65 14.59 4.84 -8.74
C VAL A 65 14.15 3.42 -8.41
N ILE A 66 14.94 2.65 -7.67
CA ILE A 66 14.59 1.28 -7.23
C ILE A 66 13.28 1.29 -6.43
N VAL A 67 13.19 2.13 -5.39
CA VAL A 67 11.98 2.19 -4.55
C VAL A 67 10.77 2.68 -5.35
N LEU A 68 10.96 3.67 -6.22
CA LEU A 68 9.90 4.17 -7.10
C LEU A 68 9.39 3.06 -8.03
N VAL A 69 10.29 2.28 -8.66
CA VAL A 69 9.89 1.16 -9.53
C VAL A 69 9.16 0.08 -8.73
N ILE A 70 9.67 -0.30 -7.56
CA ILE A 70 9.00 -1.27 -6.67
C ILE A 70 7.60 -0.77 -6.31
N TYR A 71 7.47 0.50 -5.93
CA TYR A 71 6.18 1.12 -5.64
C TYR A 71 5.23 1.04 -6.83
N LEU A 72 5.70 1.39 -8.04
CA LEU A 72 4.91 1.36 -9.25
C LEU A 72 4.47 -0.07 -9.64
N VAL A 73 5.26 -1.09 -9.32
CA VAL A 73 4.88 -2.50 -9.50
C VAL A 73 3.84 -2.92 -8.46
N VAL A 74 4.06 -2.61 -7.18
CA VAL A 74 3.14 -3.03 -6.10
C VAL A 74 1.79 -2.33 -6.23
N ARG A 75 1.76 -1.03 -6.56
CA ARG A 75 0.52 -0.27 -6.67
C ARG A 75 -0.44 -0.83 -7.73
N GLU A 76 0.06 -1.53 -8.75
CA GLU A 76 -0.76 -2.15 -9.79
C GLU A 76 -1.73 -3.19 -9.18
N ASN A 77 -1.32 -3.85 -8.11
CA ASN A 77 -2.14 -4.81 -7.37
C ASN A 77 -3.13 -4.15 -6.39
N HIS A 78 -3.03 -2.83 -6.19
CA HIS A 78 -3.88 -2.05 -5.29
C HIS A 78 -4.68 -0.99 -6.07
N PRO A 79 -5.80 -1.40 -6.72
CA PRO A 79 -6.65 -0.46 -7.45
C PRO A 79 -7.32 0.54 -6.50
N ILE A 80 -7.50 1.77 -6.97
CA ILE A 80 -8.14 2.85 -6.22
C ILE A 80 -9.58 2.45 -5.92
N GLY A 81 -9.96 2.41 -4.64
CA GLY A 81 -11.30 2.01 -4.21
C GLY A 81 -11.56 0.49 -4.27
N GLY A 82 -10.57 -0.32 -4.63
CA GLY A 82 -10.61 -1.75 -4.36
C GLY A 82 -10.60 -1.94 -2.86
N GLY A 83 -11.67 -2.52 -2.31
CA GLY A 83 -11.63 -3.02 -0.94
C GLY A 83 -10.37 -3.84 -0.77
N TYR A 84 -9.62 -3.54 0.29
CA TYR A 84 -8.43 -4.25 0.75
C TYR A 84 -8.53 -5.73 0.34
N PRO A 85 -7.54 -6.29 -0.41
CA PRO A 85 -7.51 -7.73 -0.55
C PRO A 85 -7.52 -8.26 0.87
N VAL A 86 -8.51 -9.09 1.16
CA VAL A 86 -8.72 -9.78 2.43
C VAL A 86 -7.55 -10.76 2.65
N ALA A 87 -6.36 -10.19 2.85
CA ALA A 87 -5.20 -10.87 3.37
C ALA A 87 -5.53 -11.17 4.84
N TYR A 88 -5.72 -12.46 5.11
CA TYR A 88 -6.36 -13.07 6.28
C TYR A 88 -7.90 -13.09 6.28
N GLY A 89 -8.46 -13.96 5.44
CA GLY A 89 -9.62 -14.77 5.87
C GLY A 89 -11.01 -14.24 5.56
N GLY A 90 -11.17 -13.29 4.65
CA GLY A 90 -12.49 -12.89 4.15
C GLY A 90 -13.00 -13.90 3.14
N TYR A 91 -13.75 -14.91 3.58
CA TYR A 91 -14.58 -15.70 2.67
C TYR A 91 -15.45 -14.73 1.84
N PRO A 92 -15.61 -14.96 0.53
CA PRO A 92 -16.54 -14.16 -0.26
C PRO A 92 -17.91 -14.19 0.41
N PRO A 93 -18.74 -13.13 0.26
CA PRO A 93 -20.08 -13.13 0.82
C PRO A 93 -20.92 -14.15 0.05
N TYR A 94 -20.82 -15.43 0.41
CA TYR A 94 -21.85 -16.38 0.06
C TYR A 94 -23.07 -15.95 0.85
N PRO A 95 -24.16 -15.52 0.19
CA PRO A 95 -25.36 -15.17 0.92
C PRO A 95 -25.75 -16.40 1.74
N PRO A 96 -25.92 -16.28 3.06
CA PRO A 96 -26.38 -17.40 3.86
C PRO A 96 -27.70 -17.90 3.24
N PRO A 97 -27.94 -19.21 3.21
CA PRO A 97 -29.21 -19.75 2.75
C PRO A 97 -30.34 -19.01 3.46
N ALA A 98 -31.31 -18.47 2.70
CA ALA A 98 -32.39 -17.62 3.22
C ALA A 98 -33.28 -18.31 4.27
N VAL A 99 -33.10 -19.62 4.45
CA VAL A 99 -33.85 -20.44 5.40
C VAL A 99 -32.85 -21.17 6.30
N PRO A 100 -32.83 -20.90 7.62
CA PRO A 100 -32.02 -21.67 8.57
C PRO A 100 -32.40 -23.15 8.51
N ALA A 101 -31.43 -24.04 8.30
CA ALA A 101 -31.70 -25.47 8.36
C ALA A 101 -32.10 -25.88 9.78
N ALA A 102 -33.11 -26.73 9.92
CA ALA A 102 -33.46 -27.33 11.21
C ALA A 102 -32.49 -28.48 11.55
N CYS A 103 -32.10 -28.58 12.82
CA CYS A 103 -31.30 -29.68 13.32
C CYS A 103 -32.10 -31.00 13.27
N PRO A 104 -31.58 -32.08 12.67
CA PRO A 104 -32.30 -33.36 12.58
C PRO A 104 -32.49 -34.06 13.94
N VAL A 105 -31.72 -33.67 14.96
CA VAL A 105 -31.76 -34.29 16.29
C VAL A 105 -32.74 -33.59 17.24
N CYS A 106 -32.84 -32.26 17.16
CA CYS A 106 -33.58 -31.47 18.13
C CYS A 106 -34.50 -30.39 17.53
N GLY A 107 -34.58 -30.26 16.20
CA GLY A 107 -35.51 -29.35 15.51
C GLY A 107 -35.15 -27.86 15.57
N ASN A 108 -34.19 -27.46 16.41
CA ASN A 108 -33.77 -26.06 16.55
C ASN A 108 -33.11 -25.50 15.29
N PRO A 109 -33.22 -24.18 15.04
CA PRO A 109 -32.56 -23.53 13.90
C PRO A 109 -31.04 -23.63 14.03
N MET A 110 -30.37 -23.98 12.93
CA MET A 110 -28.92 -24.07 12.84
C MET A 110 -28.32 -22.79 12.29
N THR A 111 -27.08 -22.51 12.70
CA THR A 111 -26.28 -21.40 12.16
C THR A 111 -25.38 -21.94 11.05
N TRP A 112 -25.33 -21.24 9.92
CA TRP A 112 -24.42 -21.57 8.82
C TRP A 112 -23.02 -21.03 9.11
N TYR A 113 -22.01 -21.90 9.05
CA TYR A 113 -20.60 -21.51 9.18
C TYR A 113 -19.92 -21.60 7.80
N PRO A 114 -19.70 -20.46 7.11
CA PRO A 114 -19.15 -20.46 5.74
C PRO A 114 -17.74 -21.04 5.68
N GLN A 115 -16.97 -20.93 6.77
CA GLN A 115 -15.61 -21.45 6.88
C GLN A 115 -15.51 -22.96 6.66
N TYR A 116 -16.55 -23.70 7.04
CA TYR A 116 -16.58 -25.16 6.97
C TYR A 116 -17.66 -25.68 6.03
N SER A 117 -18.42 -24.78 5.39
CA SER A 117 -19.58 -25.11 4.56
C SER A 117 -20.53 -26.11 5.25
N ARG A 118 -20.78 -25.90 6.55
CA ARG A 118 -21.59 -26.78 7.39
C ARG A 118 -22.54 -25.99 8.28
N TRP A 119 -23.65 -26.62 8.63
CA TRP A 119 -24.59 -26.13 9.64
C TRP A 119 -24.16 -26.61 11.02
N TYR A 120 -24.30 -25.77 12.03
CA TYR A 120 -24.02 -26.13 13.42
C TYR A 120 -25.21 -25.79 14.32
N CYS A 121 -25.56 -26.71 15.20
CA CYS A 121 -26.61 -26.53 16.19
C CYS A 121 -26.02 -26.20 17.56
N HIS A 122 -26.29 -25.00 18.08
CA HIS A 122 -25.82 -24.56 19.40
C HIS A 122 -26.45 -25.30 20.57
N SER A 123 -27.64 -25.90 20.38
CA SER A 123 -28.33 -26.63 21.44
C SER A 123 -27.79 -28.05 21.63
N CYS A 124 -27.41 -28.70 20.53
CA CYS A 124 -27.15 -30.14 20.49
C CYS A 124 -25.70 -30.46 20.08
N GLY A 125 -24.92 -29.46 19.69
CA GLY A 125 -23.51 -29.59 19.29
C GLY A 125 -23.29 -30.37 17.99
N GLN A 126 -24.35 -30.63 17.22
CA GLN A 126 -24.31 -31.44 16.00
C GLN A 126 -24.07 -30.59 14.76
N TYR A 127 -23.38 -31.19 13.78
CA TYR A 127 -23.14 -30.62 12.46
C TYR A 127 -24.02 -31.28 11.40
N ARG A 128 -24.34 -30.54 10.35
CA ARG A 128 -25.03 -31.03 9.14
C ARG A 128 -24.36 -30.50 7.88
#